data_AF-A0A374UBR0-F1
#
_entry.id   AF-A0A374UBR0-F1
#
_cell.length_a   1.000
_cell.length_b   1.000
_cell.length_c   1.000
_cell.angle_alpha   90.00
_cell.angle_beta   90.00
_cell.angle_gamma   90.00
#
_symmetry.space_group_name_H-M   'P 1'
#
loop_
_entity.id
_entity.type
_entity.pdbx_description
1 polymer ?
#
loop_
_entity_poly.entity_id
_entity_poly.type
_entity_poly.pdbx_seq_one_letter_code
_entity_poly.pdbx_strand_id
1 'polypeptide(L)'
;MVQTTTSMLSMVVEQLSQHKFLKEILMSQPGDFVCIPVNLKINSIKGLVDEAIEITELSQKMQEVGGTKLKGSNNANSASLKKIGAVTKELFSAEEIVSENEAYAVIGTITDQNLYQAIRQDIIDIDLTCLAQIKRVFPDGTQLMKNTVFTKIMDTASKEALIKSVAALNSGPLKCDSVAIMEISGKPVYQLEVVALYQESHPSV
;
A
#
# COMPACT_ATOMS: atom_id res chain seq x y z
N MET A 1 -12.51 -19.03 29.97
CA MET A 1 -12.67 -18.07 28.86
C MET A 1 -11.54 -18.36 27.88
N VAL A 2 -11.85 -18.69 26.63
CA VAL A 2 -10.82 -18.90 25.59
C VAL A 2 -10.40 -17.52 25.11
N GLN A 3 -9.11 -17.20 25.19
CA GLN A 3 -8.57 -15.97 24.63
C GLN A 3 -8.38 -16.17 23.13
N THR A 4 -8.97 -15.29 22.32
CA THR A 4 -8.77 -15.23 20.88
C THR A 4 -7.81 -14.11 20.53
N THR A 5 -7.24 -14.11 19.33
CA THR A 5 -6.39 -13.01 18.85
C THR A 5 -7.11 -11.66 18.97
N THR A 6 -8.41 -11.64 18.66
CA THR A 6 -9.26 -10.44 18.81
C THR A 6 -9.41 -10.01 20.27
N SER A 7 -9.70 -10.92 21.20
CA SER A 7 -9.85 -10.54 22.61
C SER A 7 -8.53 -10.05 23.22
N MET A 8 -7.40 -10.66 22.84
CA MET A 8 -6.08 -10.21 23.25
C MET A 8 -5.76 -8.82 22.69
N LEU A 9 -6.06 -8.57 21.41
CA LEU A 9 -5.84 -7.26 20.80
C LEU A 9 -6.68 -6.16 21.48
N SER A 10 -7.96 -6.42 21.74
CA SER A 10 -8.82 -5.48 22.46
C SER A 10 -8.26 -5.16 23.85
N MET A 11 -7.77 -6.15 24.59
CA MET A 11 -7.13 -5.93 25.89
C MET A 11 -5.87 -5.06 25.76
N VAL A 12 -5.03 -5.29 24.74
CA VAL A 12 -3.83 -4.48 24.52
C VAL A 12 -4.19 -3.02 24.20
N VAL A 13 -5.14 -2.80 23.30
CA VAL A 13 -5.60 -1.45 22.93
C VAL A 13 -6.19 -0.72 24.14
N GLU A 14 -7.02 -1.41 24.94
CA GLU A 14 -7.60 -0.85 26.16
C GLU A 14 -6.51 -0.45 27.17
N GLN A 15 -5.51 -1.32 27.40
CA GLN A 15 -4.41 -1.02 28.31
C GLN A 15 -3.54 0.15 27.82
N LEU A 16 -3.24 0.23 26.53
CA LEU A 16 -2.49 1.35 25.94
C LEU A 16 -3.27 2.68 26.09
N SER A 17 -4.59 2.63 25.92
CA SER A 17 -5.48 3.78 26.08
C SER A 17 -5.54 4.25 27.53
N GLN A 18 -5.80 3.34 28.49
CA GLN A 18 -5.89 3.64 29.92
C GLN A 18 -4.61 4.28 30.46
N HIS A 19 -3.44 3.87 29.96
CA HIS A 19 -2.14 4.41 30.35
C HIS A 19 -1.70 5.64 29.53
N LYS A 20 -2.55 6.15 28.63
CA LYS A 20 -2.27 7.31 27.76
C LYS A 20 -1.03 7.15 26.86
N PHE A 21 -0.75 5.91 26.47
CA PHE A 21 0.30 5.56 25.51
C PHE A 21 -0.15 5.75 24.07
N LEU A 22 -1.45 5.71 23.79
CA LEU A 22 -2.00 6.10 22.49
C LEU A 22 -2.01 7.62 22.36
N LYS A 23 -1.35 8.13 21.32
CA LYS A 23 -1.26 9.55 20.98
C LYS A 23 -2.04 9.86 19.72
N GLU A 24 -2.48 11.11 19.61
CA GLU A 24 -3.03 11.64 18.37
C GLU A 24 -1.89 11.78 17.35
N ILE A 25 -2.11 11.28 16.13
CA ILE A 25 -1.05 11.19 15.12
C ILE A 25 -0.41 12.54 14.79
N LEU A 26 -1.19 13.61 14.68
CA LEU A 26 -0.68 14.95 14.36
C LEU A 26 0.27 15.51 15.43
N MET A 27 0.17 15.02 16.67
CA MET A 27 1.00 15.41 17.80
C MET A 27 2.07 14.35 18.14
N SER A 28 2.14 13.26 17.37
CA SER A 28 2.99 12.11 17.68
C SER A 28 4.43 12.29 17.22
N GLN A 29 5.35 11.70 17.97
CA GLN A 29 6.78 11.64 17.70
C GLN A 29 7.24 10.18 17.46
N PRO A 30 8.44 9.97 16.90
CA PRO A 30 9.00 8.63 16.82
C PRO A 30 9.01 7.93 18.20
N GLY A 31 8.49 6.71 18.24
CA GLY A 31 8.30 5.91 19.44
C GLY A 31 6.88 5.91 20.01
N ASP A 32 6.06 6.89 19.66
CA ASP A 32 4.66 6.95 20.12
C ASP A 32 3.81 5.87 19.45
N PHE A 33 2.82 5.37 20.20
CA PHE A 33 1.80 4.47 19.67
C PHE A 33 0.60 5.28 19.19
N VAL A 34 0.04 4.89 18.06
CA VAL A 34 -1.16 5.49 17.47
C VAL A 34 -2.17 4.40 17.13
N CYS A 35 -3.45 4.74 17.24
CA CYS A 35 -4.57 3.92 16.80
C CYS A 35 -5.44 4.78 15.90
N ILE A 36 -5.38 4.55 14.59
CA ILE A 36 -5.96 5.46 13.59
C ILE A 36 -6.78 4.70 12.55
N PRO A 37 -7.83 5.30 11.98
CA PRO A 37 -8.48 4.77 10.80
C PRO A 37 -7.54 4.89 9.59
N VAL A 38 -7.49 3.85 8.77
CA VAL A 38 -6.71 3.80 7.53
C VAL A 38 -7.52 3.17 6.41
N ASN A 39 -7.26 3.61 5.19
CA ASN A 39 -7.69 2.95 3.97
C ASN A 39 -6.44 2.71 3.12
N LEU A 40 -5.94 1.48 3.14
CA LEU A 40 -4.60 1.15 2.67
C LEU A 40 -4.60 0.82 1.17
N LYS A 41 -3.50 1.20 0.51
CA LYS A 41 -3.13 0.76 -0.84
C LYS A 41 -1.73 0.16 -0.82
N ILE A 42 -1.47 -0.78 -1.72
CA ILE A 42 -0.11 -1.30 -1.94
C ILE A 42 0.64 -0.32 -2.84
N ASN A 43 1.73 0.25 -2.35
CA ASN A 43 2.61 1.08 -3.17
C ASN A 43 3.73 0.24 -3.79
N SER A 44 3.43 -0.41 -4.92
CA SER A 44 4.37 -1.28 -5.63
C SER A 44 4.26 -1.12 -7.14
N ILE A 45 5.36 -0.68 -7.77
CA ILE A 45 5.47 -0.71 -9.24
C ILE A 45 5.42 -2.14 -9.75
N LYS A 46 6.04 -3.08 -9.01
CA LYS A 46 6.03 -4.49 -9.38
C LYS A 46 4.59 -5.03 -9.36
N GLY A 47 3.89 -4.85 -8.24
CA GLY A 47 2.48 -5.26 -8.13
C GLY A 47 1.64 -4.69 -9.27
N LEU A 48 1.81 -3.40 -9.57
CA LEU A 48 1.07 -2.77 -10.67
C LEU A 48 1.39 -3.38 -12.04
N VAL A 49 2.66 -3.71 -12.30
CA VAL A 49 3.09 -4.32 -13.57
C VAL A 49 2.59 -5.76 -13.68
N ASP A 50 2.65 -6.53 -12.60
CA ASP A 50 2.18 -7.91 -12.54
C ASP A 50 0.65 -7.95 -12.78
N GLU A 51 -0.11 -7.10 -12.10
CA GLU A 51 -1.56 -6.94 -12.33
C GLU A 51 -1.87 -6.53 -13.78
N ALA A 52 -1.10 -5.60 -14.36
CA ALA A 52 -1.26 -5.20 -15.75
C ALA A 52 -0.96 -6.34 -16.74
N ILE A 53 0.01 -7.21 -16.45
CA ILE A 53 0.31 -8.41 -17.25
C ILE A 53 -0.88 -9.37 -17.18
N GLU A 54 -1.36 -9.68 -15.98
CA GLU A 54 -2.49 -10.60 -15.77
C GLU A 54 -3.75 -10.13 -16.49
N ILE A 55 -4.08 -8.85 -16.39
CA ILE A 55 -5.22 -8.26 -17.09
C ILE A 55 -5.04 -8.31 -18.61
N THR A 56 -3.83 -8.05 -19.10
CA THR A 56 -3.53 -8.10 -20.54
C THR A 56 -3.66 -9.53 -21.07
N GLU A 57 -3.16 -10.52 -20.34
CA GLU A 57 -3.27 -11.94 -20.69
C GLU A 57 -4.74 -12.41 -20.62
N LEU A 58 -5.51 -11.94 -19.63
CA LEU A 58 -6.96 -12.19 -19.55
C LEU A 58 -7.71 -11.59 -20.75
N SER A 59 -7.42 -10.34 -21.12
CA SER A 59 -7.99 -9.66 -22.28
C SER A 59 -7.73 -10.41 -23.59
N GLN A 60 -6.54 -11.01 -23.74
CA GLN A 60 -6.21 -11.84 -24.90
C GLN A 60 -7.03 -13.13 -24.91
N LYS A 61 -7.07 -13.87 -23.80
CA LYS A 61 -7.89 -15.08 -23.68
C LYS A 61 -9.37 -14.82 -23.89
N MET A 62 -9.90 -13.69 -23.41
CA MET A 62 -11.29 -13.27 -23.64
C MET A 62 -11.59 -13.05 -25.12
N GLN A 63 -10.65 -12.49 -25.89
CA GLN A 63 -10.82 -12.35 -27.34
C GLN A 63 -10.81 -13.71 -28.05
N GLU A 64 -9.95 -14.64 -27.63
CA GLU A 64 -9.87 -15.99 -28.19
C GLU A 64 -11.18 -16.78 -28.00
N VAL A 65 -11.91 -16.54 -26.91
CA VAL A 65 -13.22 -17.19 -26.64
C VAL A 65 -14.42 -16.40 -27.17
N GLY A 66 -14.20 -15.39 -28.03
CA GLY A 66 -15.26 -14.64 -28.71
C GLY A 66 -15.81 -13.43 -27.94
N GLY A 67 -15.14 -13.02 -26.85
CA GLY A 67 -15.45 -11.81 -26.09
C GLY A 67 -14.95 -10.52 -26.75
N THR A 68 -15.50 -9.38 -26.32
CA THR A 68 -15.05 -8.06 -26.77
C THR A 68 -13.78 -7.62 -26.04
N LYS A 69 -12.88 -6.97 -26.76
CA LYS A 69 -11.63 -6.44 -26.22
C LYS A 69 -11.90 -5.40 -25.13
N LEU A 70 -11.24 -5.54 -23.98
CA LEU A 70 -11.31 -4.55 -22.90
C LEU A 70 -10.78 -3.19 -23.40
N LYS A 71 -11.61 -2.14 -23.29
CA LYS A 71 -11.19 -0.76 -23.59
C LYS A 71 -10.01 -0.40 -22.68
N GLY A 72 -8.91 0.10 -23.25
CA GLY A 72 -7.68 0.42 -22.50
C GLY A 72 -6.57 -0.64 -22.61
N SER A 73 -6.86 -1.85 -23.10
CA SER A 73 -5.86 -2.91 -23.35
C SER A 73 -4.90 -2.63 -24.53
N ASN A 74 -4.98 -1.45 -25.16
CA ASN A 74 -4.32 -1.16 -26.43
C ASN A 74 -2.87 -0.65 -26.35
N ASN A 75 -2.33 -0.30 -25.19
CA ASN A 75 -1.05 0.45 -25.16
C ASN A 75 0.15 -0.28 -24.53
N ALA A 76 -0.02 -1.50 -24.01
CA ALA A 76 1.09 -2.25 -23.42
C ALA A 76 1.16 -3.65 -24.03
N ASN A 77 2.18 -3.91 -24.84
CA ASN A 77 2.53 -5.27 -25.24
C ASN A 77 3.01 -6.02 -23.97
N SER A 78 2.49 -7.23 -23.70
CA SER A 78 2.88 -8.03 -22.54
C SER A 78 4.40 -8.26 -22.48
N ALA A 79 5.08 -8.29 -23.64
CA ALA A 79 6.53 -8.34 -23.73
C ALA A 79 7.23 -7.08 -23.18
N SER A 80 6.64 -5.90 -23.34
CA SER A 80 7.15 -4.64 -22.79
C SER A 80 6.93 -4.56 -21.28
N LEU A 81 5.77 -5.02 -20.80
CA LEU A 81 5.49 -5.11 -19.36
C LEU A 81 6.44 -6.10 -18.66
N LYS A 82 6.68 -7.27 -19.25
CA LYS A 82 7.65 -8.26 -18.73
C LYS A 82 9.07 -7.68 -18.62
N LYS A 83 9.47 -6.81 -19.56
CA LYS A 83 10.76 -6.09 -19.48
C LYS A 83 10.79 -5.07 -18.34
N ILE A 84 9.69 -4.35 -18.11
CA ILE A 84 9.56 -3.41 -16.99
C ILE A 84 9.63 -4.17 -15.65
N GLY A 85 8.87 -5.27 -15.51
CA GLY A 85 8.85 -6.11 -14.31
C GLY A 85 10.23 -6.67 -13.96
N ALA A 86 11.04 -7.02 -14.96
CA ALA A 86 12.41 -7.48 -14.74
C ALA A 86 13.33 -6.41 -14.12
N VAL A 87 13.06 -5.12 -14.37
CA VAL A 87 13.86 -3.99 -13.88
C VAL A 87 13.36 -3.47 -12.52
N THR A 88 12.09 -3.70 -12.20
CA THR A 88 11.42 -3.23 -10.97
C THR A 88 11.53 -4.22 -9.80
N LYS A 89 12.54 -5.08 -9.83
CA LYS A 89 12.83 -6.04 -8.77
C LYS A 89 12.90 -5.33 -7.41
N GLU A 90 12.07 -5.75 -6.47
CA GLU A 90 12.12 -5.28 -5.09
C GLU A 90 13.39 -5.78 -4.40
N LEU A 91 14.00 -4.94 -3.58
CA LEU A 91 15.18 -5.33 -2.79
C LEU A 91 14.78 -6.15 -1.55
N PHE A 92 13.51 -6.12 -1.16
CA PHE A 92 12.95 -6.79 0.00
C PHE A 92 11.59 -7.40 -0.34
N SER A 93 11.24 -8.52 0.28
CA SER A 93 9.93 -9.20 0.11
C SER A 93 8.78 -8.53 0.87
N ALA A 94 8.96 -7.27 1.27
CA ALA A 94 7.98 -6.51 2.03
C ALA A 94 7.40 -5.41 1.13
N GLU A 95 6.08 -5.38 1.06
CA GLU A 95 5.31 -4.43 0.28
C GLU A 95 5.17 -3.13 1.08
N GLU A 96 5.40 -1.99 0.43
CA GLU A 96 5.11 -0.69 1.05
C GLU A 96 3.60 -0.44 1.00
N ILE A 97 2.98 -0.07 2.11
CA ILE A 97 1.58 0.33 2.18
C ILE A 97 1.48 1.83 2.38
N VAL A 98 0.42 2.43 1.84
CA VAL A 98 0.15 3.85 1.95
C VAL A 98 -1.33 4.10 2.24
N SER A 99 -1.62 5.03 3.14
CA SER A 99 -2.96 5.62 3.33
C SER A 99 -2.80 7.13 3.47
N GLU A 100 -3.62 7.89 2.76
CA GLU A 100 -3.53 9.34 2.69
C GLU A 100 -4.89 9.98 2.92
N ASN A 101 -4.92 11.05 3.70
CA ASN A 101 -6.06 11.96 3.81
C ASN A 101 -5.59 13.41 3.57
N GLU A 102 -6.48 14.37 3.74
CA GLU A 102 -6.16 15.80 3.54
C GLU A 102 -5.08 16.31 4.51
N ALA A 103 -5.05 15.81 5.75
CA ALA A 103 -4.20 16.31 6.82
C ALA A 103 -2.81 15.66 6.87
N TYR A 104 -2.71 14.36 6.61
CA TYR A 104 -1.46 13.61 6.68
C TYR A 104 -1.50 12.36 5.79
N ALA A 105 -0.34 11.73 5.64
CA ALA A 105 -0.23 10.40 5.09
C ALA A 105 0.52 9.46 6.03
N VAL A 106 0.22 8.16 5.92
CA VAL A 106 0.94 7.10 6.62
C VAL A 106 1.51 6.11 5.64
N ILE A 107 2.72 5.67 5.92
CA ILE A 107 3.40 4.63 5.16
C ILE A 107 3.89 3.55 6.09
N GLY A 108 3.92 2.31 5.62
CA GLY A 108 4.40 1.17 6.40
C GLY A 108 4.84 0.06 5.48
N THR A 109 5.18 -1.09 6.07
CA THR A 109 5.48 -2.29 5.30
C THR A 109 4.67 -3.46 5.83
N ILE A 110 4.15 -4.28 4.93
CA ILE A 110 3.50 -5.56 5.24
C ILE A 110 4.21 -6.70 4.54
N THR A 111 4.03 -7.90 5.06
CA THR A 111 4.56 -9.15 4.50
C THR A 111 3.51 -10.23 4.66
N ASP A 112 3.31 -11.07 3.64
CA ASP A 112 2.28 -12.12 3.66
C ASP A 112 2.42 -13.08 4.84
N GLN A 113 3.64 -13.34 5.29
CA GLN A 113 3.90 -14.23 6.42
C GLN A 113 3.32 -13.72 7.74
N ASN A 114 3.03 -12.42 7.84
CA ASN A 114 2.50 -11.78 9.04
C ASN A 114 0.98 -11.55 8.96
N LEU A 115 0.31 -12.00 7.89
CA LEU A 115 -1.14 -11.92 7.77
C LEU A 115 -1.80 -13.13 8.42
N TYR A 116 -2.54 -12.89 9.50
CA TYR A 116 -3.26 -13.94 10.21
C TYR A 116 -4.62 -14.19 9.57
N GLN A 117 -4.79 -15.35 8.92
CA GLN A 117 -6.03 -15.76 8.26
C GLN A 117 -6.61 -14.72 7.29
N ALA A 118 -5.73 -13.89 6.72
CA ALA A 118 -6.09 -12.84 5.79
C ALA A 118 -5.16 -12.90 4.57
N ILE A 119 -5.66 -12.45 3.43
CA ILE A 119 -4.87 -12.16 2.24
C ILE A 119 -4.76 -10.65 2.04
N ARG A 120 -3.89 -10.22 1.13
CA ARG A 120 -3.69 -8.79 0.85
C ARG A 120 -5.01 -8.08 0.49
N GLN A 121 -5.85 -8.73 -0.30
CA GLN A 121 -7.14 -8.20 -0.73
C GLN A 121 -8.11 -7.94 0.43
N ASP A 122 -7.91 -8.58 1.59
CA ASP A 122 -8.72 -8.32 2.80
C ASP A 122 -8.27 -7.05 3.55
N ILE A 123 -7.21 -6.38 3.07
CA ILE A 123 -6.59 -5.24 3.74
C ILE A 123 -6.66 -3.96 2.88
N ILE A 124 -6.65 -4.13 1.56
CA ILE A 124 -6.56 -3.04 0.59
C ILE A 124 -7.94 -2.48 0.24
N ASP A 125 -8.05 -1.15 0.12
CA ASP A 125 -9.29 -0.43 -0.16
C ASP A 125 -10.43 -0.72 0.84
N ILE A 126 -10.09 -1.16 2.05
CA ILE A 126 -11.02 -1.43 3.14
C ILE A 126 -10.74 -0.47 4.29
N ASP A 127 -11.80 0.04 4.91
CA ASP A 127 -11.68 0.87 6.11
C ASP A 127 -11.32 -0.01 7.32
N LEU A 128 -10.11 0.22 7.84
CA LEU A 128 -9.52 -0.53 8.93
C LEU A 128 -9.07 0.41 10.04
N THR A 129 -8.95 -0.13 11.25
CA THR A 129 -8.22 0.49 12.34
C THR A 129 -6.80 -0.06 12.37
N CYS A 130 -5.82 0.84 12.41
CA CYS A 130 -4.40 0.52 12.46
C CYS A 130 -3.84 0.89 13.83
N LEU A 131 -3.41 -0.13 14.58
CA LEU A 131 -2.54 0.04 15.73
C LEU A 131 -1.08 -0.03 15.26
N ALA A 132 -0.32 1.02 15.51
CA ALA A 132 1.07 1.11 15.06
C ALA A 132 1.94 1.93 16.00
N GLN A 133 3.25 1.75 15.90
CA GLN A 133 4.25 2.66 16.47
C GLN A 133 4.80 3.58 15.39
N ILE A 134 4.99 4.86 15.69
CA ILE A 134 5.65 5.80 14.78
C ILE A 134 7.15 5.49 14.76
N LYS A 135 7.69 5.09 13.60
CA LYS A 135 9.15 4.92 13.41
C LYS A 135 9.85 6.24 13.09
N ARG A 136 9.19 7.07 12.27
CA ARG A 136 9.75 8.32 11.74
C ARG A 136 8.64 9.25 11.29
N VAL A 137 8.90 10.55 11.39
CA VAL A 137 8.03 11.61 10.88
C VAL A 137 8.79 12.39 9.82
N PHE A 138 8.13 12.65 8.69
CA PHE A 138 8.63 13.53 7.64
C PHE A 138 7.67 14.74 7.52
N PRO A 139 7.98 15.89 8.11
CA PRO A 139 7.03 17.00 8.25
C PRO A 139 6.49 17.56 6.92
N ASP A 140 7.35 17.64 5.89
CA ASP A 140 7.02 18.26 4.60
C ASP A 140 6.75 17.25 3.48
N GLY A 141 6.71 15.96 3.83
CA GLY A 141 6.63 14.88 2.86
C GLY A 141 7.92 14.07 2.72
N THR A 142 7.88 13.03 1.90
CA THR A 142 9.01 12.12 1.69
C THR A 142 8.90 11.39 0.37
N GLN A 143 10.06 11.00 -0.18
CA GLN A 143 10.12 10.04 -1.27
C GLN A 143 9.77 8.63 -0.76
N LEU A 144 9.00 7.92 -1.58
CA LEU A 144 8.51 6.57 -1.34
C LEU A 144 9.28 5.55 -2.19
N MET A 145 8.94 4.26 -2.03
CA MET A 145 9.55 3.14 -2.77
C MET A 145 11.07 3.04 -2.61
N LYS A 146 11.62 3.50 -1.48
CA LYS A 146 13.07 3.44 -1.17
C LYS A 146 13.64 2.02 -1.14
N ASN A 147 12.76 1.03 -1.01
CA ASN A 147 13.06 -0.41 -1.06
C ASN A 147 13.18 -0.98 -2.48
N THR A 148 13.04 -0.17 -3.53
CA THR A 148 13.13 -0.64 -4.92
C THR A 148 14.47 -0.25 -5.56
N VAL A 149 14.95 -1.08 -6.50
CA VAL A 149 16.14 -0.75 -7.33
C VAL A 149 15.93 0.56 -8.10
N PHE A 150 14.67 0.95 -8.31
CA PHE A 150 14.27 2.21 -8.92
C PHE A 150 14.91 3.44 -8.26
N THR A 151 15.09 3.45 -6.94
CA THR A 151 15.74 4.58 -6.25
C THR A 151 17.25 4.69 -6.51
N LYS A 152 17.87 3.64 -7.08
CA LYS A 152 19.26 3.65 -7.52
C LYS A 152 19.43 4.22 -8.94
N ILE A 153 18.34 4.47 -9.66
CA ILE A 153 18.38 5.12 -10.98
C ILE A 153 18.63 6.62 -10.75
N MET A 154 19.84 7.06 -11.08
CA MET A 154 20.27 8.46 -10.96
C MET A 154 19.85 9.32 -12.18
N ASP A 155 19.45 8.68 -13.28
CA ASP A 155 18.94 9.39 -14.46
C ASP A 155 17.46 9.75 -14.29
N THR A 156 17.19 11.01 -13.99
CA THR A 156 15.85 11.55 -13.75
C THR A 156 14.93 11.39 -14.97
N ALA A 157 15.46 11.51 -16.19
CA ALA A 157 14.65 11.40 -17.41
C ALA A 157 14.11 9.98 -17.62
N SER A 158 14.95 8.95 -17.48
CA SER A 158 14.51 7.54 -17.54
C SER A 158 13.58 7.18 -16.38
N LYS A 159 13.85 7.73 -15.19
CA LYS A 159 13.01 7.57 -13.99
C LYS A 159 11.60 8.06 -14.27
N GLU A 160 11.45 9.28 -14.80
CA GLU A 160 10.16 9.88 -15.17
C GLU A 160 9.46 9.15 -16.32
N ALA A 161 10.19 8.69 -17.34
CA ALA A 161 9.62 7.96 -18.46
C ALA A 161 9.00 6.62 -18.00
N LEU A 162 9.69 5.92 -17.09
CA LEU A 162 9.18 4.70 -16.49
C LEU A 162 7.95 4.99 -15.61
N ILE A 163 8.00 6.05 -14.79
CA ILE A 163 6.86 6.49 -13.96
C ILE A 163 5.64 6.77 -14.82
N LYS A 164 5.78 7.53 -15.91
CA LYS A 164 4.66 7.84 -16.81
C LYS A 164 4.08 6.58 -17.45
N SER A 165 4.93 5.62 -17.79
CA SER A 165 4.50 4.35 -18.37
C SER A 165 3.71 3.50 -17.36
N VAL A 166 4.14 3.51 -16.10
CA VAL A 166 3.49 2.80 -14.98
C VAL A 166 2.19 3.50 -14.56
N ALA A 167 2.20 4.83 -14.43
CA ALA A 167 1.03 5.63 -14.09
C ALA A 167 -0.08 5.51 -15.16
N ALA A 168 0.27 5.34 -16.43
CA ALA A 168 -0.70 5.10 -17.49
C ALA A 168 -1.50 3.80 -17.26
N LEU A 169 -0.94 2.80 -16.58
CA LEU A 169 -1.63 1.55 -16.23
C LEU A 169 -2.78 1.79 -15.24
N ASN A 170 -2.63 2.76 -14.33
CA ASN A 170 -3.65 3.15 -13.34
C ASN A 170 -4.74 4.10 -13.88
N SER A 171 -4.57 4.62 -15.10
CA SER A 171 -5.49 5.62 -15.67
C SER A 171 -6.58 5.04 -16.59
N GLY A 172 -6.65 3.71 -16.70
CA GLY A 172 -7.64 2.99 -17.50
C GLY A 172 -8.91 2.59 -16.73
N PRO A 173 -9.86 1.90 -17.36
CA PRO A 173 -11.05 1.34 -16.68
C PRO A 173 -10.71 0.11 -15.80
N LEU A 174 -9.42 -0.11 -15.52
CA LEU A 174 -8.92 -1.24 -14.76
C LEU A 174 -8.64 -0.75 -13.35
N LYS A 175 -9.25 -1.41 -12.37
CA LYS A 175 -8.97 -1.17 -10.96
C LYS A 175 -7.84 -2.11 -10.55
N CYS A 176 -6.69 -1.53 -10.25
CA CYS A 176 -5.54 -2.24 -9.69
C CYS A 176 -5.54 -2.07 -8.16
N ASP A 177 -5.11 -3.10 -7.45
CA ASP A 177 -4.93 -3.06 -5.99
C ASP A 177 -3.63 -2.32 -5.63
N SER A 178 -2.65 -2.36 -6.55
CA SER A 178 -1.39 -1.65 -6.44
C SER A 178 -1.43 -0.24 -7.03
N VAL A 179 -0.67 0.67 -6.43
CA VAL A 179 -0.40 2.03 -6.91
C VAL A 179 1.10 2.28 -7.01
N ALA A 180 1.46 3.34 -7.74
CA ALA A 180 2.84 3.80 -7.86
C ALA A 180 2.93 5.29 -7.45
N ILE A 181 3.03 5.53 -6.15
CA ILE A 181 3.22 6.85 -5.55
C ILE A 181 4.70 7.03 -5.25
N MET A 182 5.33 7.97 -5.94
CA MET A 182 6.77 8.21 -5.85
C MET A 182 7.19 9.09 -4.69
N GLU A 183 6.32 10.04 -4.35
CA GLU A 183 6.57 11.07 -3.38
C GLU A 183 5.21 11.56 -2.87
N ILE A 184 5.17 11.90 -1.58
CA ILE A 184 4.11 12.69 -0.99
C ILE A 184 4.77 13.97 -0.52
N SER A 185 4.21 15.13 -0.89
CA SER A 185 4.78 16.45 -0.59
C SER A 185 3.71 17.38 -0.03
N GLY A 186 4.12 18.31 0.83
CA GLY A 186 3.23 19.37 1.35
C GLY A 186 2.29 18.95 2.49
N LYS A 187 2.50 17.76 3.05
CA LYS A 187 1.82 17.27 4.27
C LYS A 187 2.73 16.32 5.06
N PRO A 188 2.52 16.17 6.38
CA PRO A 188 3.32 15.26 7.18
C PRO A 188 3.08 13.80 6.78
N VAL A 189 4.17 13.06 6.64
CA VAL A 189 4.16 11.61 6.37
C VAL A 189 4.72 10.87 7.58
N TYR A 190 3.94 9.94 8.12
CA TYR A 190 4.31 9.12 9.27
C TYR A 190 4.69 7.72 8.80
N GLN A 191 5.91 7.30 9.09
CA GLN A 191 6.33 5.93 8.86
C GLN A 191 5.93 5.08 10.07
N LEU A 192 5.08 4.09 9.83
CA LEU A 192 4.49 3.21 10.82
C LEU A 192 5.23 1.87 10.89
N GLU A 193 5.37 1.37 12.11
CA GLU A 193 5.55 -0.05 12.40
C GLU A 193 4.18 -0.62 12.77
N VAL A 194 3.55 -1.29 11.81
CA VAL A 194 2.20 -1.83 11.99
C VAL A 194 2.24 -2.99 12.97
N VAL A 195 1.43 -2.88 14.03
CA VAL A 195 1.24 -3.92 15.05
C VAL A 195 -0.01 -4.74 14.72
N ALA A 196 -1.10 -4.08 14.36
CA ALA A 196 -2.35 -4.74 14.00
C ALA A 196 -3.19 -3.90 13.03
N LEU A 197 -3.89 -4.60 12.13
CA LEU A 197 -4.92 -4.08 11.26
C LEU A 197 -6.19 -4.87 11.52
N TYR A 198 -7.30 -4.20 11.81
CA TYR A 198 -8.54 -4.85 12.19
C TYR A 198 -9.75 -3.98 11.88
N GLN A 199 -10.89 -4.63 11.68
CA GLN A 199 -12.18 -3.96 11.66
C GLN A 199 -12.78 -4.04 13.06
N GLU A 200 -13.18 -2.89 13.59
CA GLU A 200 -14.07 -2.90 14.74
C GLU A 200 -15.49 -3.16 14.23
N SER A 201 -16.13 -4.20 14.77
CA SER A 201 -17.59 -4.27 14.69
C SER A 201 -18.12 -3.08 15.47
N HIS A 202 -18.59 -2.03 14.80
CA HIS A 202 -19.17 -0.86 15.47
C HIS A 202 -19.99 -1.27 16.70
N PRO A 203 -19.63 -0.87 17.92
CA PRO A 203 -20.64 -0.38 18.82
C PRO A 203 -20.96 1.03 18.31
N SER A 204 -22.04 1.15 17.55
CA SER A 204 -22.70 2.45 17.49
C SER A 204 -23.06 2.85 18.93
N VAL A 205 -22.92 4.14 19.19
CA VAL A 205 -23.30 4.91 20.40
C VAL A 205 -22.15 5.20 21.37
#